data_AF-A0A1V5PAK4-F1
#
_entry.id   AF-A0A1V5PAK4-F1
#
_cell.length_a   1.000
_cell.length_b   1.000
_cell.length_c   1.000
_cell.angle_alpha   90.00
_cell.angle_beta   90.00
_cell.angle_gamma   90.00
#
_symmetry.space_group_name_H-M   'P 1'
#
loop_
_entity.id
_entity.type
_entity.pdbx_description
1 polymer ?
#
loop_
_entity_poly.entity_id
_entity_poly.type
_entity_poly.pdbx_seq_one_letter_code
_entity_poly.pdbx_strand_id
1 'polypeptide(L)'
;MEPSRILLEDASTNTRENFAFSQELLKNRLGENLKLGFVTTDFHVYRAGRAAKKLGITAFGISAPDIWYLSLNNCLRESVAIWAYLLMGRI
;
A
#
# COMPACT_ATOMS: atom_id res chain seq x y z
N MET A 1 -16.77 12.96 -13.94
CA MET A 1 -15.67 13.83 -13.43
C MET A 1 -15.06 14.55 -14.61
N GLU A 2 -14.63 15.80 -14.41
CA GLU A 2 -13.87 16.58 -15.40
C GLU A 2 -12.47 15.96 -15.58
N PRO A 3 -12.01 15.63 -16.81
CA PRO A 3 -10.71 14.97 -17.05
C PRO A 3 -9.52 15.77 -16.52
N SER A 4 -9.64 17.09 -16.51
CA SER A 4 -8.65 18.04 -15.98
C SER A 4 -8.31 17.81 -14.50
N ARG A 5 -9.18 17.13 -13.74
CA ARG A 5 -8.98 16.80 -12.32
C ARG A 5 -8.29 15.46 -12.08
N ILE A 6 -8.02 14.70 -13.14
CA ILE A 6 -7.34 13.40 -13.06
C ILE A 6 -5.87 13.61 -13.41
N LEU A 7 -5.00 13.09 -12.56
CA LEU A 7 -3.57 12.97 -12.82
C LEU A 7 -3.23 11.50 -12.84
N LEU A 8 -2.59 11.05 -13.91
CA LEU A 8 -2.13 9.68 -14.06
C LEU A 8 -0.67 9.59 -13.62
N GLU A 9 -0.38 8.62 -12.77
CA GLU A 9 0.98 8.18 -12.43
C GLU A 9 1.08 6.71 -12.86
N ASP A 10 1.92 6.42 -13.85
CA ASP A 10 2.04 5.10 -14.50
C ASP A 10 3.48 4.55 -14.51
N ALA A 11 4.40 5.21 -13.80
CA ALA A 11 5.82 4.88 -13.78
C ALA A 11 6.22 3.94 -12.62
N SER A 12 5.37 3.83 -11.58
CA SER A 12 5.67 3.05 -10.39
C SER A 12 5.54 1.54 -10.58
N THR A 13 6.52 0.78 -10.06
CA THR A 13 6.51 -0.69 -10.09
C THR A 13 6.18 -1.29 -8.73
N ASN A 14 6.16 -0.47 -7.68
CA ASN A 14 5.87 -0.88 -6.31
C ASN A 14 5.19 0.25 -5.52
N THR A 15 4.58 -0.11 -4.38
CA THR A 15 3.84 0.83 -3.53
C THR A 15 4.67 2.01 -3.04
N ARG A 16 5.99 1.83 -2.83
CA ARG A 16 6.86 2.91 -2.36
C ARG A 16 7.08 3.95 -3.46
N GLU A 17 7.39 3.49 -4.68
CA GLU A 17 7.49 4.34 -5.86
C GLU A 17 6.19 5.05 -6.14
N ASN A 18 5.05 4.36 -6.04
CA ASN A 18 3.74 4.96 -6.26
C ASN A 18 3.52 6.17 -5.33
N PHE A 19 3.82 6.04 -4.04
CA PHE A 19 3.72 7.16 -3.11
C PHE A 19 4.71 8.29 -3.40
N ALA A 20 5.97 7.97 -3.74
CA ALA A 20 6.99 8.97 -4.02
C ALA A 20 6.69 9.77 -5.30
N PHE A 21 6.37 9.07 -6.39
CA PHE A 21 6.07 9.68 -7.69
C PHE A 21 4.76 10.46 -7.64
N SER A 22 3.72 9.89 -7.00
CA SER A 22 2.47 10.62 -6.80
C SER A 22 2.67 11.88 -5.97
N GLN A 23 3.52 11.84 -4.93
CA GLN A 23 3.83 13.03 -4.13
C GLN A 23 4.53 14.11 -4.96
N GLU A 24 5.53 13.73 -5.75
CA GLU A 24 6.26 14.67 -6.61
C GLU A 24 5.35 15.31 -7.66
N LEU A 25 4.51 14.49 -8.31
CA LEU A 25 3.53 14.95 -9.30
C LEU A 25 2.51 15.92 -8.70
N LEU A 26 2.05 15.65 -7.47
CA LEU A 26 1.14 16.51 -6.73
C LEU A 26 1.80 17.82 -6.27
N LYS A 27 3.05 17.76 -5.78
CA LYS A 27 3.83 18.96 -5.43
C LYS A 27 4.01 19.90 -6.62
N ASN A 28 4.36 19.34 -7.78
CA ASN A 28 4.54 20.11 -9.02
C ASN A 28 3.26 20.81 -9.48
N ARG A 29 2.07 20.25 -9.18
CA ARG A 29 0.79 20.82 -9.63
C ARG A 29 0.10 21.72 -8.61
N LEU A 30 0.23 21.42 -7.32
CA LEU A 30 -0.58 22.04 -6.24
C LEU A 30 0.28 22.73 -5.16
N GLY A 31 1.61 22.60 -5.19
CA GLY A 31 2.53 23.21 -4.23
C GLY A 31 2.81 22.34 -2.99
N GLU A 32 3.43 22.95 -1.97
CA GLU A 32 3.76 22.30 -0.70
C GLU A 32 2.59 22.36 0.30
N ASN A 33 2.57 21.48 1.32
CA ASN A 33 1.51 21.33 2.35
C ASN A 33 0.15 20.76 1.88
N LEU A 34 0.18 19.70 1.07
CA LEU A 34 -1.03 19.01 0.64
C LEU A 34 -1.54 18.02 1.70
N LYS A 35 -2.85 18.08 1.99
CA LYS A 35 -3.55 17.01 2.72
C LYS A 35 -3.85 15.88 1.73
N LEU A 36 -3.20 14.74 1.94
CA LEU A 36 -3.28 13.61 1.03
C LEU A 36 -4.25 12.55 1.57
N GLY A 37 -5.05 11.97 0.70
CA GLY A 37 -5.85 10.78 0.98
C GLY A 37 -5.47 9.70 -0.02
N PHE A 38 -5.22 8.48 0.44
CA PHE A 38 -5.02 7.33 -0.45
C PHE A 38 -6.17 6.36 -0.27
N VAL A 39 -6.69 5.84 -1.38
CA VAL A 39 -7.74 4.82 -1.39
C VAL A 39 -7.09 3.51 -1.79
N THR A 40 -7.23 2.48 -0.96
CA THR A 40 -6.77 1.14 -1.28
C THR A 40 -7.61 0.11 -0.53
N THR A 41 -7.46 -1.13 -0.95
CA THR A 41 -8.00 -2.35 -0.37
C THR A 41 -7.75 -2.46 1.14
N ASP A 42 -8.72 -2.92 1.95
CA ASP A 42 -8.63 -3.07 3.42
C ASP A 42 -7.30 -3.68 3.92
N PHE A 43 -6.85 -4.77 3.29
CA PHE A 43 -5.59 -5.42 3.66
C PHE A 43 -4.35 -4.56 3.37
N HIS A 44 -4.40 -3.74 2.32
CA HIS A 44 -3.29 -2.89 1.90
C HIS A 44 -3.26 -1.54 2.61
N VAL A 45 -4.35 -1.09 3.25
CA VAL A 45 -4.39 0.22 3.94
C VAL A 45 -3.32 0.31 5.02
N TYR A 46 -3.11 -0.76 5.79
CA TYR A 46 -2.07 -0.79 6.82
C TYR A 46 -0.65 -0.70 6.22
N ARG A 47 -0.35 -1.52 5.20
CA ARG A 47 0.96 -1.54 4.55
C ARG A 47 1.26 -0.23 3.80
N ALA A 48 0.26 0.30 3.10
CA ALA A 48 0.33 1.56 2.39
C ALA A 48 0.52 2.74 3.35
N GLY A 49 -0.21 2.76 4.48
CA GLY A 49 -0.02 3.76 5.53
C GLY A 49 1.38 3.74 6.13
N ARG A 50 1.97 2.55 6.33
CA ARG A 50 3.37 2.40 6.78
C ARG A 50 4.37 2.90 5.74
N ALA A 51 4.12 2.67 4.45
CA ALA A 51 4.97 3.19 3.37
C ALA A 51 4.91 4.73 3.30
N ALA A 52 3.71 5.30 3.36
CA ALA A 52 3.50 6.75 3.41
C ALA A 52 4.20 7.38 4.63
N LYS A 53 4.07 6.78 5.82
CA LYS A 53 4.73 7.26 7.05
C LYS A 53 6.26 7.24 6.93
N LYS A 54 6.84 6.22 6.29
CA LYS A 54 8.30 6.15 6.04
C LYS A 54 8.79 7.26 5.11
N LEU A 55 7.93 7.76 4.22
CA LEU A 55 8.23 8.87 3.30
C LEU A 55 7.92 10.25 3.92
N GLY A 56 7.53 10.32 5.20
CA GLY A 56 7.12 11.56 5.86
C GLY A 56 5.79 12.12 5.34
N ILE A 57 5.01 11.30 4.64
CA ILE A 57 3.73 11.70 4.04
C ILE A 57 2.62 11.53 5.08
N THR A 58 1.98 12.64 5.46
CA THR A 58 0.77 12.61 6.29
C THR A 58 -0.43 12.40 5.39
N ALA A 59 -0.70 11.13 5.03
CA ALA A 59 -1.84 10.75 4.21
C ALA A 59 -2.88 9.96 5.00
N PHE A 60 -4.16 10.25 4.76
CA PHE A 60 -5.29 9.53 5.33
C PHE A 60 -5.65 8.33 4.43
N GLY A 61 -5.60 7.12 4.99
CA GLY A 61 -6.04 5.92 4.29
C GLY A 61 -7.56 5.80 4.34
N ILE A 62 -8.19 5.78 3.18
CA ILE A 62 -9.60 5.41 3.03
C ILE A 62 -9.62 3.96 2.59
N SER A 63 -10.12 3.09 3.46
CA SER A 63 -10.24 1.69 3.14
C SER A 63 -11.41 1.45 2.21
N ALA A 64 -11.14 0.87 1.05
CA ALA A 64 -12.17 0.22 0.24
C ALA A 64 -12.37 -1.19 0.80
N PRO A 65 -13.62 -1.62 1.04
CA PRO A 65 -13.90 -2.91 1.65
C PRO A 65 -13.27 -4.03 0.83
N ASP A 66 -12.47 -4.88 1.47
CA ASP A 66 -11.86 -6.05 0.86
C ASP A 66 -11.77 -7.24 1.83
N ILE A 67 -11.42 -8.42 1.32
CA ILE A 67 -11.74 -9.71 1.93
C ILE A 67 -10.71 -10.06 3.02
N TRP A 68 -10.99 -9.63 4.26
CA TRP A 68 -10.22 -9.90 5.50
C TRP A 68 -9.80 -11.38 5.73
N TYR A 69 -10.49 -12.34 5.11
CA TYR A 69 -10.26 -13.79 5.28
C TYR A 69 -8.95 -14.31 4.63
N LEU A 70 -8.35 -13.62 3.64
CA LEU A 70 -7.10 -14.08 3.02
C LEU A 70 -5.88 -13.97 3.94
N SER A 71 -5.91 -13.08 4.94
CA SER A 71 -4.83 -12.99 5.95
C SER A 71 -4.73 -14.25 6.81
N LEU A 72 -5.87 -14.85 7.17
CA LEU A 72 -5.90 -16.12 7.89
C LEU A 72 -5.31 -17.25 7.04
N ASN A 73 -5.65 -17.26 5.75
CA ASN A 73 -5.17 -18.26 4.81
C ASN A 73 -3.63 -18.20 4.65
N ASN A 74 -3.07 -16.99 4.51
CA ASN A 74 -1.62 -16.81 4.43
C ASN A 74 -0.89 -17.21 5.72
N CYS A 75 -1.43 -16.84 6.89
CA CYS A 75 -0.85 -17.21 8.18
C CYS A 75 -0.87 -18.74 8.43
N LEU A 76 -1.97 -19.41 8.04
CA LEU A 76 -2.08 -20.87 8.10
C LEU A 76 -1.07 -21.53 7.15
N ARG A 77 -0.92 -21.02 5.93
CA ARG A 77 0.04 -21.54 4.95
C ARG A 77 1.48 -21.43 5.44
N GLU A 78 1.84 -20.31 6.07
CA GLU A 78 3.17 -20.11 6.66
C GLU A 78 3.41 -21.03 7.85
N SER A 79 2.39 -21.23 8.70
CA SER A 79 2.46 -22.17 9.83
C SER A 79 2.68 -23.60 9.34
N VAL A 80 1.90 -24.06 8.35
CA VAL A 80 2.06 -25.40 7.75
C VAL A 80 3.43 -25.55 7.08
N ALA A 81 3.94 -24.51 6.42
CA ALA A 81 5.27 -24.54 5.84
C ALA A 81 6.35 -24.71 6.91
N ILE A 82 6.32 -23.93 8.01
CA ILE A 82 7.27 -24.04 9.12
C ILE A 82 7.23 -25.46 9.73
N TRP A 83 6.04 -26.00 9.97
CA TRP A 83 5.87 -27.38 10.44
C TRP A 83 6.45 -28.41 9.47
N ALA A 84 6.21 -28.25 8.17
CA ALA A 84 6.79 -29.12 7.15
C ALA A 84 8.33 -29.02 7.08
N TYR A 85 8.89 -27.82 7.22
CA TYR A 85 10.35 -27.61 7.27
C TYR A 85 10.99 -28.26 8.51
N LEU A 86 10.34 -28.17 9.67
CA LEU A 86 10.74 -28.87 10.90
C LEU A 86 10.70 -30.39 10.74
N LEU A 87 9.61 -30.93 10.17
CA LEU A 87 9.46 -32.38 9.93
C LEU A 87 10.44 -32.91 8.89
N MET A 88 10.82 -32.11 7.89
CA MET A 88 11.82 -32.47 6.89
C MET A 88 13.28 -32.25 7.35
N GLY A 89 13.51 -31.77 8.59
CA GLY A 89 14.86 -31.54 9.11
C GLY A 89 15.67 -30.50 8.33
N ARG A 90 14.98 -29.52 7.72
CA ARG A 90 15.58 -28.43 6.93
C ARG A 90 15.75 -27.13 7.73
N ILE A 91 15.59 -27.23 9.05
CA ILE A 91 15.92 -26.24 10.10
C ILE A 91 16.89 -26.91 11.07
#